data_AF-U4QAE4-F1
#
_entry.id   AF-U4QAE4-F1
#
_cell.length_a   1.000
_cell.length_b   1.000
_cell.length_c   1.000
_cell.angle_alpha   90.00
_cell.angle_beta   90.00
_cell.angle_gamma   90.00
#
_symmetry.space_group_name_H-M   'P 1'
#
loop_
_entity.id
_entity.type
_entity.pdbx_description
1 polymer ?
#
loop_
_entity_poly.entity_id
_entity_poly.type
_entity_poly.pdbx_seq_one_letter_code
_entity_poly.pdbx_strand_id
1 'polypeptide(L)'
;MPGTASSQQPNSLVETGLETPEYGWTMFNGLAHPKSRGRLLLSGSDATDPILIESNSLSEPEDMAAALAAGELCRMLGNSDSFAPPVKGETAPGARDRSGMINFIQRSAVTYWHQSCTAKMGRDSMSVVDNKLKVYGIGGLRIADASVMRASQVFMCRR
;
A
#
# COMPACT_ATOMS: atom_id res chain seq x y z
N MET A 1 -14.13 23.88 -21.26
CA MET A 1 -14.38 25.02 -20.34
C MET A 1 -15.87 25.04 -20.01
N PRO A 2 -16.29 25.38 -18.78
CA PRO A 2 -15.71 25.00 -17.49
C PRO A 2 -16.81 24.51 -16.51
N GLY A 3 -16.55 23.45 -15.77
CA GLY A 3 -17.38 23.03 -14.63
C GLY A 3 -16.62 23.35 -13.35
N THR A 4 -16.84 24.55 -12.85
CA THR A 4 -16.41 25.16 -11.59
C THR A 4 -15.81 24.21 -10.54
N ALA A 5 -14.58 24.53 -10.14
CA ALA A 5 -14.05 24.19 -8.83
C ALA A 5 -15.05 24.68 -7.75
N SER A 6 -15.78 23.74 -7.16
CA SER A 6 -16.59 23.99 -5.98
C SER A 6 -15.65 24.12 -4.79
N SER A 7 -15.58 25.32 -4.24
CA SER A 7 -14.93 25.65 -2.99
C SER A 7 -15.67 24.98 -1.82
N GLN A 8 -14.88 24.35 -0.94
CA GLN A 8 -15.24 23.70 0.33
C GLN A 8 -15.98 22.36 0.22
N GLN A 9 -15.29 21.28 0.63
CA GLN A 9 -15.87 20.36 1.60
C GLN A 9 -14.81 19.97 2.64
N PRO A 10 -14.99 20.35 3.92
CA PRO A 10 -14.07 19.92 4.97
C PRO A 10 -14.30 18.43 5.24
N ASN A 11 -13.23 17.65 5.13
CA ASN A 11 -13.05 16.36 5.81
C ASN A 11 -13.96 15.19 5.37
N SER A 12 -13.87 14.75 4.11
CA SER A 12 -14.36 13.40 3.72
C SER A 12 -13.18 12.51 3.30
N LEU A 13 -13.19 11.25 3.74
CA LEU A 13 -12.32 10.22 3.17
C LEU A 13 -12.92 9.83 1.81
N VAL A 14 -12.66 10.65 0.79
CA VAL A 14 -13.30 10.62 -0.55
C VAL A 14 -13.43 9.21 -1.12
N GLU A 15 -12.44 8.35 -0.88
CA GLU A 15 -12.41 6.98 -1.40
C GLU A 15 -13.45 6.05 -0.74
N THR A 16 -13.81 6.31 0.52
CA THR A 16 -14.75 5.51 1.33
C THR A 16 -16.13 6.14 1.47
N GLY A 17 -16.28 7.43 1.15
CA GLY A 17 -17.55 8.17 1.29
C GLY A 17 -17.96 8.41 2.74
N LEU A 18 -17.02 8.37 3.69
CA LEU A 18 -17.28 8.59 5.11
C LEU A 18 -17.01 10.05 5.49
N GLU A 19 -17.89 10.60 6.34
CA GLU A 19 -17.68 11.88 7.00
C GLU A 19 -16.61 11.74 8.07
N THR A 20 -15.61 12.62 8.04
CA THR A 20 -14.54 12.61 9.04
C THR A 20 -14.97 13.46 10.23
N PRO A 21 -14.90 12.95 11.46
CA PRO A 21 -15.27 13.72 12.64
C PRO A 21 -14.30 14.88 12.88
N GLU A 22 -14.79 15.95 13.50
CA GLU A 22 -13.97 17.12 13.88
C GLU A 22 -12.81 16.73 14.81
N TYR A 23 -13.07 15.78 15.72
CA TYR A 23 -12.07 15.20 16.61
C TYR A 23 -12.11 13.69 16.49
N GLY A 24 -10.96 13.08 16.22
CA GLY A 24 -10.86 11.64 16.07
C GLY A 24 -9.41 11.18 16.03
N TRP A 25 -9.25 9.87 16.03
CA TRP A 25 -7.99 9.19 15.84
C TRP A 25 -8.23 7.95 14.97
N THR A 26 -7.17 7.49 14.32
CA THR A 26 -7.25 6.34 13.41
C THR A 26 -6.16 5.34 13.78
N MET A 27 -6.54 4.07 13.88
CA MET A 27 -5.57 2.98 13.78
C MET A 27 -5.39 2.63 12.32
N PHE A 28 -4.19 2.90 11.83
CA PHE A 28 -3.82 2.57 10.46
C PHE A 28 -3.12 1.21 10.46
N ASN A 29 -3.81 0.18 9.98
CA ASN A 29 -3.25 -1.16 9.87
C ASN A 29 -2.50 -1.33 8.54
N GLY A 30 -1.34 -1.97 8.60
CA GLY A 30 -0.49 -2.20 7.44
C GLY A 30 -0.05 -3.66 7.37
N LEU A 31 0.01 -4.20 6.16
CA LEU A 31 0.61 -5.51 5.95
C LEU A 31 2.13 -5.35 5.97
N ALA A 32 2.83 -5.95 6.93
CA ALA A 32 4.30 -5.86 6.99
C ALA A 32 5.02 -6.79 6.01
N HIS A 33 4.33 -7.85 5.57
CA HIS A 33 4.86 -8.88 4.66
C HIS A 33 3.82 -9.27 3.61
N PRO A 34 3.33 -8.34 2.78
CA PRO A 34 2.40 -8.67 1.72
C PRO A 34 2.98 -9.74 0.78
N LYS A 35 2.10 -10.59 0.26
CA LYS A 35 2.39 -11.59 -0.77
C LYS A 35 2.24 -11.01 -2.17
N SER A 36 1.34 -10.06 -2.37
CA SER A 36 1.13 -9.37 -3.64
C SER A 36 2.40 -8.71 -4.16
N ARG A 37 2.59 -8.76 -5.48
CA ARG A 37 3.76 -8.22 -6.16
C ARG A 37 3.34 -7.30 -7.29
N GLY A 38 3.74 -6.05 -7.21
CA GLY A 38 3.57 -5.09 -8.30
C GLY A 38 4.67 -5.20 -9.34
N ARG A 39 4.67 -4.31 -10.33
CA ARG A 39 5.75 -4.10 -11.29
C ARG A 39 5.86 -2.65 -11.75
N LEU A 40 7.06 -2.29 -12.19
CA LEU A 40 7.33 -1.06 -12.94
C LEU A 40 7.66 -1.45 -14.38
N LEU A 41 7.07 -0.74 -15.34
CA LEU A 41 7.28 -0.95 -16.76
C LEU A 41 7.64 0.36 -17.44
N LEU A 42 8.51 0.29 -18.45
CA LEU A 42 8.76 1.42 -19.34
C LEU A 42 7.54 1.61 -20.23
N SER A 43 7.07 2.85 -20.40
CA SER A 43 6.01 3.14 -21.37
C SER A 43 6.54 3.34 -22.80
N GLY A 44 7.85 3.55 -22.96
CA GLY A 44 8.51 3.80 -24.23
C GLY A 44 10.04 3.75 -24.12
N SER A 45 10.72 4.19 -25.19
CA SER A 45 12.18 4.10 -25.32
C SER A 45 12.93 5.33 -24.83
N ASP A 46 12.24 6.47 -24.62
CA ASP A 46 12.87 7.71 -24.22
C ASP A 46 13.05 7.77 -22.70
N ALA A 47 14.18 8.31 -22.23
CA ALA A 47 14.47 8.39 -20.80
C ALA A 47 13.50 9.29 -20.01
N THR A 48 12.73 10.12 -20.71
CA THR A 48 11.70 11.01 -20.16
C THR A 48 10.29 10.44 -20.26
N ASP A 49 10.12 9.27 -20.86
CA ASP A 49 8.83 8.61 -20.93
C ASP A 49 8.31 8.30 -19.51
N PRO A 50 7.01 8.43 -19.26
CA PRO A 50 6.45 8.11 -17.96
C PRO A 50 6.69 6.62 -17.61
N ILE A 51 6.80 6.34 -16.32
CA ILE A 51 6.82 4.95 -15.85
C ILE A 51 5.38 4.46 -15.65
N LEU A 52 5.10 3.24 -16.07
CA LEU A 52 3.85 2.56 -15.73
C LEU A 52 4.04 1.85 -14.39
N ILE A 53 3.20 2.20 -13.42
CA ILE A 53 3.24 1.66 -12.07
C ILE A 53 2.02 0.76 -11.87
N GLU A 54 2.27 -0.53 -11.70
CA GLU A 54 1.23 -1.50 -11.38
C GLU A 54 1.48 -2.05 -9.98
N SER A 55 0.74 -1.58 -8.96
CA SER A 55 0.96 -2.03 -7.57
C SER A 55 0.52 -3.45 -7.31
N ASN A 56 -0.52 -3.92 -8.00
CA ASN A 56 -1.22 -5.17 -7.72
C ASN A 56 -1.55 -5.34 -6.22
N SER A 57 -1.81 -4.25 -5.50
CA SER A 57 -2.13 -4.31 -4.08
C SER A 57 -3.33 -5.23 -3.83
N LEU A 58 -3.22 -6.12 -2.84
CA LEU A 58 -4.28 -7.07 -2.46
C LEU A 58 -4.66 -8.08 -3.56
N SER A 59 -3.76 -8.34 -4.53
CA SER A 59 -4.00 -9.35 -5.58
C SER A 59 -3.96 -10.79 -5.04
N GLU A 60 -3.19 -11.03 -3.98
CA GLU A 60 -3.09 -12.34 -3.33
C GLU A 60 -4.14 -12.50 -2.22
N PRO A 61 -4.82 -13.65 -2.12
CA PRO A 61 -5.87 -13.88 -1.14
C PRO A 61 -5.38 -13.79 0.31
N GLU A 62 -4.11 -14.13 0.57
CA GLU A 62 -3.47 -14.03 1.88
C GLU A 62 -3.40 -12.59 2.38
N ASP A 63 -3.20 -11.62 1.48
CA ASP A 63 -3.13 -10.21 1.85
C ASP A 63 -4.50 -9.69 2.27
N MET A 64 -5.56 -10.09 1.56
CA MET A 64 -6.93 -9.75 1.96
C MET A 64 -7.31 -10.42 3.29
N ALA A 65 -6.92 -11.69 3.50
CA ALA A 65 -7.17 -12.38 4.77
C ALA A 65 -6.44 -11.69 5.94
N ALA A 66 -5.18 -11.30 5.74
CA ALA A 66 -4.41 -10.58 6.75
C ALA A 66 -4.98 -9.17 7.01
N ALA A 67 -5.45 -8.47 5.98
CA ALA A 67 -6.06 -7.15 6.11
C ALA A 67 -7.37 -7.21 6.90
N LEU A 68 -8.21 -8.22 6.65
CA LEU A 68 -9.43 -8.48 7.42
C LEU A 68 -9.13 -8.75 8.90
N ALA A 69 -8.16 -9.63 9.18
CA ALA A 69 -7.77 -9.94 10.55
C ALA A 69 -7.18 -8.73 11.28
N ALA A 70 -6.35 -7.93 10.61
CA ALA A 70 -5.78 -6.71 11.17
C ALA A 70 -6.85 -5.63 11.42
N GLY A 71 -7.82 -5.48 10.51
CA GLY A 71 -8.96 -4.58 10.69
C GLY A 71 -9.80 -4.98 11.91
N GLU A 72 -10.10 -6.27 12.08
CA GLU A 72 -10.83 -6.78 13.24
C GLU A 72 -10.07 -6.52 14.54
N LEU A 73 -8.75 -6.73 14.55
CA LEU A 73 -7.89 -6.41 15.69
C LEU A 73 -7.95 -4.92 16.06
N CYS A 74 -7.86 -4.03 15.06
CA CYS A 74 -8.00 -2.59 15.29
C CYS A 74 -9.36 -2.24 15.87
N ARG A 75 -10.45 -2.82 15.35
CA ARG A 75 -11.81 -2.61 15.89
C ARG A 75 -11.91 -3.09 17.34
N MET A 76 -11.40 -4.27 17.63
CA MET A 76 -11.40 -4.83 18.99
C MET A 76 -10.65 -3.93 19.97
N LEU A 77 -9.48 -3.42 19.58
CA LEU A 77 -8.69 -2.52 20.43
C LEU A 77 -9.37 -1.16 20.64
N GLY A 78 -9.85 -0.55 19.56
CA GLY A 78 -10.43 0.80 19.61
C GLY A 78 -11.80 0.88 20.27
N ASN A 79 -12.51 -0.23 20.35
CA ASN A 79 -13.77 -0.36 21.07
C ASN A 79 -13.61 -1.03 22.45
N SER A 80 -12.38 -1.25 22.92
CA SER A 80 -12.15 -1.82 24.25
C SER A 80 -12.45 -0.81 25.37
N ASP A 81 -12.75 -1.30 26.58
CA ASP A 81 -13.06 -0.45 27.75
C ASP A 81 -11.96 0.55 28.10
N SER A 82 -10.71 0.23 27.75
CA SER A 82 -9.56 1.15 27.96
C SER A 82 -9.65 2.40 27.09
N PHE A 83 -10.36 2.34 25.97
CA PHE A 83 -10.63 3.46 25.07
C PHE A 83 -11.98 4.13 25.32
N ALA A 84 -12.83 3.59 26.20
CA ALA A 84 -14.19 4.10 26.42
C ALA A 84 -14.25 5.58 26.87
N PRO A 85 -13.37 6.11 27.75
CA PRO A 85 -13.51 7.50 28.19
C PRO A 85 -13.34 8.55 27.07
N PRO A 86 -12.32 8.46 26.18
CA PRO A 86 -12.17 9.41 25.08
C PRO A 86 -12.97 9.07 23.80
N VAL A 87 -13.48 7.84 23.63
CA VAL A 87 -14.07 7.38 22.36
C VAL A 87 -15.60 7.41 22.41
N LYS A 88 -16.20 8.25 21.56
CA LYS A 88 -17.67 8.33 21.39
C LYS A 88 -18.26 7.22 20.52
N GLY A 89 -17.45 6.60 19.67
CA GLY A 89 -17.86 5.53 18.77
C GLY A 89 -16.91 5.36 17.59
N GLU A 90 -17.10 4.27 16.86
CA GLU A 90 -16.38 3.97 15.62
C GLU A 90 -17.02 4.69 14.42
N THR A 91 -16.25 5.52 13.72
CA THR A 91 -16.69 6.15 12.46
C THR A 91 -16.47 5.23 11.26
N ALA A 92 -15.32 4.57 11.20
CA ALA A 92 -14.90 3.75 10.07
C ALA A 92 -14.23 2.45 10.56
N PRO A 93 -14.50 1.30 9.92
CA PRO A 93 -15.44 1.09 8.81
C PRO A 93 -16.93 1.16 9.18
N GLY A 94 -17.29 1.11 10.46
CA GLY A 94 -18.68 0.98 10.92
C GLY A 94 -19.22 -0.44 10.73
N ALA A 95 -20.51 -0.67 11.04
CA ALA A 95 -21.12 -2.01 10.93
C ALA A 95 -21.21 -2.46 9.47
N ARG A 96 -20.60 -3.61 9.16
CA ARG A 96 -20.56 -4.21 7.81
C ARG A 96 -20.57 -5.72 7.90
N ASP A 97 -21.14 -6.36 6.88
CA ASP A 97 -20.96 -7.80 6.67
C ASP A 97 -19.57 -8.07 6.04
N ARG A 98 -19.24 -9.34 5.84
CA ARG A 98 -17.92 -9.72 5.27
C ARG A 98 -17.71 -9.12 3.88
N SER A 99 -18.74 -9.10 3.04
CA SER A 99 -18.61 -8.57 1.68
C SER A 99 -18.40 -7.05 1.68
N GLY A 100 -19.15 -6.32 2.52
CA GLY A 100 -18.97 -4.89 2.73
C GLY A 100 -17.62 -4.53 3.34
N MET A 101 -17.05 -5.39 4.21
CA MET A 101 -15.71 -5.19 4.75
C MET A 101 -14.63 -5.35 3.67
N ILE A 102 -14.74 -6.37 2.81
CA ILE A 102 -13.81 -6.57 1.69
C ILE A 102 -13.84 -5.34 0.77
N ASN A 103 -15.04 -4.86 0.42
CA ASN A 103 -15.17 -3.66 -0.42
C ASN A 103 -14.57 -2.42 0.26
N PHE A 104 -14.80 -2.25 1.56
CA PHE A 104 -14.20 -1.16 2.32
C PHE A 104 -12.67 -1.22 2.28
N ILE A 105 -12.06 -2.39 2.51
CA ILE A 105 -10.61 -2.56 2.45
C ILE A 105 -10.08 -2.23 1.06
N GLN A 106 -10.71 -2.73 0.00
CA GLN A 106 -10.29 -2.45 -1.38
C GLN A 106 -10.32 -0.95 -1.71
N ARG A 107 -11.31 -0.22 -1.18
CA ARG A 107 -11.48 1.22 -1.42
C ARG A 107 -10.67 2.11 -0.49
N SER A 108 -10.27 1.63 0.68
CA SER A 108 -9.53 2.40 1.69
C SER A 108 -8.04 2.08 1.71
N ALA A 109 -7.61 1.04 1.00
CA ALA A 109 -6.21 0.64 0.96
C ALA A 109 -5.36 1.71 0.29
N VAL A 110 -4.46 2.30 1.07
CA VAL A 110 -3.45 3.24 0.60
C VAL A 110 -2.04 2.72 0.89
N THR A 111 -1.04 3.29 0.22
CA THR A 111 0.36 2.87 0.42
C THR A 111 0.99 3.58 1.60
N TYR A 112 1.95 2.93 2.25
CA TYR A 112 2.87 3.56 3.22
C TYR A 112 4.09 4.23 2.57
N TRP A 113 4.08 4.41 1.23
CA TRP A 113 5.21 4.99 0.49
C TRP A 113 6.56 4.26 0.65
N HIS A 114 6.52 2.95 0.91
CA HIS A 114 7.71 2.08 1.05
C HIS A 114 7.95 1.18 -0.16
N GLN A 115 7.73 1.71 -1.36
CA GLN A 115 7.94 1.01 -2.60
C GLN A 115 9.43 0.66 -2.77
N SER A 116 9.73 -0.63 -2.95
CA SER A 116 11.10 -1.15 -2.93
C SER A 116 11.22 -2.46 -3.72
N CYS A 117 12.41 -3.06 -3.69
CA CYS A 117 12.70 -4.39 -4.25
C CYS A 117 12.62 -4.53 -5.79
N THR A 118 12.60 -3.43 -6.55
CA THR A 118 12.54 -3.45 -8.04
C THR A 118 13.82 -3.92 -8.71
N ALA A 119 14.97 -3.80 -8.04
CA ALA A 119 16.28 -4.27 -8.48
C ALA A 119 16.90 -5.21 -7.43
N LYS A 120 16.12 -6.20 -7.02
CA LYS A 120 16.41 -7.15 -5.94
C LYS A 120 17.86 -7.62 -5.89
N MET A 121 18.47 -7.50 -4.71
CA MET A 121 19.74 -8.16 -4.37
C MET A 121 19.52 -9.65 -4.09
N GLY A 122 20.32 -10.53 -4.70
CA GLY A 122 20.18 -11.97 -4.47
C GLY A 122 21.10 -12.84 -5.31
N ARG A 123 20.75 -14.11 -5.43
CA ARG A 123 21.49 -15.13 -6.21
C ARG A 123 20.56 -15.99 -7.08
N ASP A 124 19.28 -15.61 -7.19
CA ASP A 124 18.29 -16.33 -7.99
C ASP A 124 18.10 -15.66 -9.35
N SER A 125 17.33 -16.31 -10.22
CA SER A 125 17.07 -15.84 -11.59
C SER A 125 16.37 -14.49 -11.66
N MET A 126 15.78 -14.01 -10.57
CA MET A 126 15.12 -12.70 -10.47
C MET A 126 16.04 -11.61 -9.86
N SER A 127 17.29 -11.95 -9.53
CA SER A 127 18.21 -11.02 -8.88
C SER A 127 18.85 -10.07 -9.91
N VAL A 128 18.87 -8.77 -9.59
CA VAL A 128 19.45 -7.72 -10.46
C VAL A 128 20.86 -7.34 -10.00
N VAL A 129 21.10 -7.34 -8.69
CA VAL A 129 22.42 -7.04 -8.11
C VAL A 129 22.95 -8.15 -7.20
N ASP A 130 24.27 -8.26 -7.10
CA ASP A 130 24.95 -9.14 -6.15
C ASP A 130 25.02 -8.54 -4.73
N ASN A 131 25.63 -9.27 -3.78
CA ASN A 131 25.79 -8.81 -2.39
C ASN A 131 26.76 -7.63 -2.21
N LYS A 132 27.44 -7.19 -3.28
CA LYS A 132 28.28 -5.99 -3.35
C LYS A 132 27.59 -4.88 -4.14
N LEU A 133 26.29 -5.03 -4.40
CA LEU A 133 25.41 -4.11 -5.14
C LEU A 133 25.78 -3.95 -6.61
N LYS A 134 26.56 -4.87 -7.18
CA LYS A 134 26.96 -4.82 -8.60
C LYS A 134 25.85 -5.39 -9.47
N VAL A 135 25.52 -4.69 -10.54
CA VAL A 135 24.53 -5.15 -11.53
C VAL A 135 25.06 -6.35 -12.30
N TYR A 136 24.28 -7.41 -12.37
CA TYR A 136 24.65 -8.60 -13.14
C TYR A 136 24.74 -8.29 -14.64
N GLY A 137 25.87 -8.66 -15.26
CA GLY A 137 26.10 -8.50 -16.70
C GLY A 137 26.62 -7.12 -17.14
N ILE A 138 26.76 -6.15 -16.23
CA ILE A 138 27.26 -4.80 -16.55
C ILE A 138 28.44 -4.45 -15.65
N GLY A 139 29.62 -4.24 -16.25
CA GLY A 139 30.82 -3.83 -15.53
C GLY A 139 30.72 -2.40 -15.01
N GLY A 140 31.21 -2.15 -13.78
CA GLY A 140 31.30 -0.81 -13.20
C GLY A 140 29.98 -0.19 -12.70
N LEU A 141 28.84 -0.85 -12.88
CA LEU A 141 27.53 -0.34 -12.46
C LEU A 141 27.07 -0.92 -11.11
N ARG A 142 26.53 -0.06 -10.24
CA ARG A 142 25.92 -0.44 -8.96
C ARG A 142 24.61 0.29 -8.71
N ILE A 143 23.74 -0.31 -7.89
CA ILE A 143 22.48 0.30 -7.43
C ILE A 143 22.51 0.31 -5.90
N ALA A 144 22.31 1.47 -5.27
CA ALA A 144 22.45 1.64 -3.82
C ALA A 144 21.27 2.43 -3.23
N ASP A 145 20.06 1.96 -3.50
CA ASP A 145 18.81 2.52 -2.98
C ASP A 145 17.87 1.41 -2.47
N ALA A 146 16.62 1.76 -2.13
CA ALA A 146 15.61 0.83 -1.65
C ALA A 146 15.26 -0.30 -2.65
N SER A 147 15.54 -0.13 -3.94
CA SER A 147 15.24 -1.13 -4.97
C SER A 147 15.98 -2.44 -4.76
N VAL A 148 17.13 -2.43 -4.07
CA VAL A 148 17.95 -3.63 -3.86
C VAL A 148 17.53 -4.45 -2.65
N MET A 149 16.63 -3.95 -1.81
CA MET A 149 16.18 -4.65 -0.60
C MET A 149 15.59 -6.03 -0.94
N ARG A 150 15.70 -6.96 0.01
CA ARG A 150 15.13 -8.31 -0.11
C ARG A 150 13.70 -8.29 0.41
N ALA A 151 12.80 -8.95 -0.31
CA ALA A 151 11.36 -8.80 -0.17
C ALA A 151 10.84 -8.94 1.27
N SER A 152 10.49 -7.82 1.89
CA SER A 152 9.31 -7.70 2.77
C SER A 152 8.18 -6.90 2.13
N GLN A 153 8.43 -6.01 1.14
CA GLN A 153 7.40 -5.23 0.39
C GLN A 153 7.91 -4.94 -1.04
N VAL A 154 7.11 -5.12 -2.13
CA VAL A 154 7.70 -5.28 -3.48
C VAL A 154 6.90 -4.67 -4.66
N PHE A 155 7.64 -4.02 -5.57
CA PHE A 155 7.42 -4.04 -7.02
C PHE A 155 8.53 -4.88 -7.71
N MET A 156 8.20 -5.63 -8.76
CA MET A 156 9.14 -6.40 -9.59
C MET A 156 9.39 -5.68 -10.93
N CYS A 157 10.63 -5.38 -11.28
CA CYS A 157 10.96 -5.00 -12.66
C CYS A 157 11.17 -6.29 -13.47
N ARG A 158 10.35 -6.54 -14.50
CA ARG A 158 10.67 -7.53 -15.54
C ARG A 158 11.21 -6.77 -16.75
N ARG A 159 12.28 -7.30 -17.32
CA ARG A 159 12.84 -6.85 -18.61
C ARG A 159 11.82 -7.00 -19.73
#